data_AF-A0A8C6NI73-F1
#
_entry.id   AF-A0A8C6NI73-F1
#
_cell.length_a   1.000
_cell.length_b   1.000
_cell.length_c   1.000
_cell.angle_alpha   90.00
_cell.angle_beta   90.00
_cell.angle_gamma   90.00
#
_symmetry.space_group_name_H-M   'P 1'
#
loop_
_entity.id
_entity.type
_entity.pdbx_description
1 polymer ?
#
loop_
_entity_poly.entity_id
_entity_poly.type
_entity_poly.pdbx_seq_one_letter_code
_entity_poly.pdbx_strand_id
1 'polypeptide(L)'
;MPPRTKQKNPGKGKSSAEMGRLSTEEMSKDQLEEHIVRLREELDREREEKSFFQLERDKTQDFWEISKRKLQEAKAELRNRDRERDEAEERHQVEITVYKQKLKHVLSEQQNTISEMKMDTACSALLVQNQNTDSGLELHRGLQNLQMDFQEKLIQEGISIMELRQKHQVELMELNNKYRHRLKEVEQTFQQRMDFLVTMEDKKRESAIRELENHLENRMGSVIQDQDRVLRQAEEFYTQVIKKQLSDQEVPKAEALRSEMIQKNRKLERAQQKEKVLKRSLKEAEQKVLELQEQLQKHVRFQEAMKENQGQQKVVEKELKDLMVEYELLLQAFQKVEQERDELLQRQMESILDVQQRSSLKRILLEKKLSALTETLEEKEAQLCTTLSVSSIDPTTRNAAANKLQEVLEGKRATIDALQADLAGESMEDSQLLHSWKEQLQATGVSPQDVASRTTEHILEGTSSVS
;
A
#
# COMPACT_ATOMS: atom_id res chain seq x y z
N MET A 1 -89.48 -38.94 -8.97
CA MET A 1 -90.83 -38.48 -8.60
C MET A 1 -91.74 -38.58 -9.83
N PRO A 2 -93.07 -38.78 -9.66
CA PRO A 2 -94.02 -38.96 -10.77
C PRO A 2 -94.56 -37.61 -11.28
N PRO A 3 -95.46 -37.60 -12.30
CA PRO A 3 -96.88 -37.75 -11.97
C PRO A 3 -97.64 -38.80 -12.79
N ARG A 4 -98.73 -39.32 -12.19
CA ARG A 4 -99.78 -40.08 -12.88
C ARG A 4 -100.72 -39.13 -13.64
N THR A 5 -101.26 -39.58 -14.76
CA THR A 5 -102.62 -39.20 -15.19
C THR A 5 -103.41 -40.44 -15.62
N LYS A 6 -104.70 -40.45 -15.26
CA LYS A 6 -105.66 -41.53 -15.49
C LYS A 6 -106.58 -41.21 -16.69
N GLN A 7 -107.23 -42.27 -17.20
CA GLN A 7 -108.54 -42.28 -17.87
C GLN A 7 -108.68 -41.49 -19.20
N LYS A 8 -109.21 -42.19 -20.22
CA LYS A 8 -110.66 -42.16 -20.53
C LYS A 8 -111.03 -43.19 -21.60
N ASN A 9 -112.04 -44.01 -21.32
CA ASN A 9 -112.96 -44.51 -22.35
C ASN A 9 -114.09 -43.48 -22.49
N PRO A 10 -114.50 -43.19 -23.72
CA PRO A 10 -115.89 -43.30 -24.17
C PRO A 10 -115.97 -44.41 -25.23
N GLY A 11 -117.07 -45.15 -25.38
CA GLY A 11 -118.45 -44.66 -25.49
C GLY A 11 -118.74 -44.44 -26.97
N LYS A 12 -119.18 -45.48 -27.71
CA LYS A 12 -120.59 -45.89 -27.88
C LYS A 12 -121.22 -45.24 -29.12
N GLY A 13 -121.70 -46.08 -30.04
CA GLY A 13 -122.25 -45.69 -31.35
C GLY A 13 -121.35 -46.21 -32.48
N LYS A 14 -121.87 -46.75 -33.58
CA LYS A 14 -123.27 -46.92 -33.99
C LYS A 14 -123.41 -48.23 -34.76
N SER A 15 -124.58 -48.85 -34.65
CA SER A 15 -124.99 -49.92 -35.54
C SER A 15 -125.02 -49.42 -36.99
N SER A 16 -124.40 -50.18 -37.90
CA SER A 16 -124.79 -50.20 -39.30
C SER A 16 -124.88 -51.65 -39.73
N ALA A 17 -126.11 -52.11 -39.96
CA ALA A 17 -126.53 -53.20 -40.84
C ALA A 17 -125.52 -54.35 -41.06
N GLU A 18 -125.79 -55.59 -40.69
CA GLU A 18 -127.02 -56.31 -41.10
C GLU A 18 -127.48 -55.92 -42.51
N MET A 19 -126.54 -55.86 -43.45
CA MET A 19 -126.84 -55.89 -44.88
C MET A 19 -126.41 -57.24 -45.43
N GLY A 20 -127.39 -58.12 -45.64
CA GLY A 20 -127.27 -59.14 -46.68
C GLY A 20 -126.34 -60.34 -46.41
N ARG A 21 -126.58 -61.12 -45.35
CA ARG A 21 -126.58 -62.59 -45.53
C ARG A 21 -127.92 -63.06 -46.09
N LEU A 22 -128.42 -62.31 -47.08
CA LEU A 22 -129.47 -62.73 -47.99
C LEU A 22 -128.90 -63.91 -48.79
N SER A 23 -129.68 -64.97 -49.01
CA SER A 23 -129.22 -66.00 -49.93
C SER A 23 -129.02 -65.36 -51.29
N THR A 24 -127.90 -65.64 -51.96
CA THR A 24 -127.63 -65.16 -53.33
C THR A 24 -128.63 -65.70 -54.36
N GLU A 25 -129.56 -66.54 -53.92
CA GLU A 25 -130.66 -67.15 -54.68
C GLU A 25 -131.95 -66.32 -54.71
N GLU A 26 -132.11 -65.28 -53.87
CA GLU A 26 -133.33 -64.44 -53.82
C GLU A 26 -133.10 -62.94 -54.15
N MET A 27 -131.88 -62.59 -54.56
CA MET A 27 -131.55 -61.22 -54.98
C MET A 27 -131.90 -60.99 -56.46
N SER A 28 -132.58 -59.88 -56.77
CA SER A 28 -132.82 -59.53 -58.18
C SER A 28 -131.52 -59.16 -58.90
N LYS A 29 -131.50 -59.27 -60.23
CA LYS A 29 -130.31 -59.04 -61.06
C LYS A 29 -129.63 -57.69 -60.74
N ASP A 30 -130.41 -56.63 -60.66
CA ASP A 30 -129.91 -55.26 -60.41
C ASP A 30 -129.32 -55.12 -58.99
N GLN A 31 -129.90 -55.81 -58.00
CA GLN A 31 -129.37 -55.84 -56.63
C GLN A 31 -128.07 -56.65 -56.52
N LEU A 32 -127.91 -57.70 -57.33
CA LEU A 32 -126.63 -58.42 -57.46
C LEU A 32 -125.57 -57.55 -58.15
N GLU A 33 -125.94 -56.78 -59.18
CA GLU A 33 -125.03 -55.84 -59.84
C GLU A 33 -124.57 -54.72 -58.89
N GLU A 34 -125.46 -54.12 -58.10
CA GLU A 34 -125.09 -53.18 -57.03
C GLU A 34 -124.16 -53.80 -55.97
N HIS A 35 -124.43 -55.05 -55.55
CA HIS A 35 -123.59 -55.75 -54.58
C HIS A 35 -122.20 -56.05 -55.15
N ILE A 36 -122.09 -56.36 -56.45
CA ILE A 36 -120.81 -56.50 -57.16
C ILE A 36 -120.05 -55.17 -57.21
N VAL A 37 -120.75 -54.03 -57.39
CA VAL A 37 -120.12 -52.70 -57.35
C VAL A 37 -119.60 -52.39 -55.94
N ARG A 38 -120.40 -52.58 -54.89
CA ARG A 38 -119.97 -52.38 -53.49
C ARG A 38 -118.74 -53.22 -53.13
N LEU A 39 -118.75 -54.51 -53.48
CA LEU A 39 -117.59 -55.40 -53.27
C LEU A 39 -116.35 -54.98 -54.06
N ARG A 40 -116.49 -54.37 -55.24
CA ARG A 40 -115.36 -53.81 -56.00
C ARG A 40 -114.80 -52.56 -55.33
N GLU A 41 -115.67 -51.64 -54.90
CA GLU A 41 -115.24 -50.45 -54.16
C GLU A 41 -114.57 -50.82 -52.83
N GLU A 42 -115.08 -51.82 -52.11
CA GLU A 42 -114.46 -52.35 -50.89
C GLU A 42 -113.09 -52.97 -51.20
N LEU A 43 -112.99 -53.78 -52.26
CA LEU A 43 -111.72 -54.35 -52.71
C LEU A 43 -110.71 -53.27 -53.11
N ASP A 44 -111.14 -52.18 -53.74
CA ASP A 44 -110.28 -51.07 -54.14
C ASP A 44 -109.87 -50.18 -52.96
N ARG A 45 -110.77 -49.92 -51.98
CA ARG A 45 -110.39 -49.29 -50.70
C ARG A 45 -109.36 -50.12 -49.95
N GLU A 46 -109.57 -51.43 -49.82
CA GLU A 46 -108.62 -52.36 -49.18
C GLU A 46 -107.26 -52.41 -49.91
N ARG A 47 -107.24 -52.23 -51.25
CA ARG A 47 -106.00 -52.08 -52.03
C ARG A 47 -105.29 -50.74 -51.73
N GLU A 48 -106.04 -49.64 -51.68
CA GLU A 48 -105.52 -48.32 -51.34
C GLU A 48 -104.98 -48.28 -49.90
N GLU A 49 -105.71 -48.81 -48.92
CA GLU A 49 -105.26 -48.93 -47.53
C GLU A 49 -104.02 -49.82 -47.43
N LYS A 50 -103.99 -50.98 -48.08
CA LYS A 50 -102.80 -51.83 -48.14
C LYS A 50 -101.60 -51.11 -48.75
N SER A 51 -101.80 -50.31 -49.80
CA SER A 51 -100.75 -49.49 -50.42
C SER A 51 -100.26 -48.40 -49.47
N PHE A 52 -101.17 -47.70 -48.78
CA PHE A 52 -100.86 -46.70 -47.77
C PHE A 52 -100.06 -47.28 -46.60
N PHE A 53 -100.53 -48.38 -46.00
CA PHE A 53 -99.82 -49.06 -44.90
C PHE A 53 -98.49 -49.67 -45.34
N GLN A 54 -98.32 -50.02 -46.62
CA GLN A 54 -97.03 -50.40 -47.16
C GLN A 54 -96.10 -49.18 -47.24
N LEU A 55 -96.55 -48.06 -47.79
CA LEU A 55 -95.77 -46.82 -47.85
C LEU A 55 -95.38 -46.30 -46.46
N GLU A 56 -96.28 -46.33 -45.47
CA GLU A 56 -95.97 -45.93 -44.09
C GLU A 56 -95.00 -46.89 -43.40
N ARG A 57 -95.06 -48.19 -43.70
CA ARG A 57 -94.07 -49.18 -43.24
C ARG A 57 -92.70 -48.89 -43.83
N ASP A 58 -92.64 -48.64 -45.14
CA ASP A 58 -91.39 -48.40 -45.86
C ASP A 58 -90.76 -47.07 -45.40
N LYS A 59 -91.55 -45.99 -45.23
CA LYS A 59 -91.11 -44.75 -44.56
C LYS A 59 -90.58 -45.00 -43.15
N THR A 60 -91.28 -45.79 -42.34
CA THR A 60 -90.86 -46.08 -40.96
C THR A 60 -89.56 -46.87 -40.93
N GLN A 61 -89.37 -47.80 -41.89
CA GLN A 61 -88.13 -48.55 -42.08
C GLN A 61 -86.99 -47.60 -42.49
N ASP A 62 -87.20 -46.73 -43.48
CA ASP A 62 -86.21 -45.72 -43.89
C ASP A 62 -85.80 -44.81 -42.73
N PHE A 63 -86.76 -44.28 -41.97
CA PHE A 63 -86.48 -43.47 -40.77
C PHE A 63 -85.70 -44.25 -39.71
N TRP A 64 -86.04 -45.52 -39.48
CA TRP A 64 -85.31 -46.40 -38.55
C TRP A 64 -83.87 -46.63 -39.02
N GLU A 65 -83.65 -46.92 -40.30
CA GLU A 65 -82.31 -47.14 -40.84
C GLU A 65 -81.46 -45.88 -40.84
N ILE A 66 -82.02 -44.72 -41.24
CA ILE A 66 -81.33 -43.44 -41.18
C ILE A 66 -80.95 -43.11 -39.72
N SER A 67 -81.88 -43.32 -38.78
CA SER A 67 -81.62 -43.08 -37.35
C SER A 67 -80.57 -44.04 -36.78
N LYS A 68 -80.57 -45.30 -37.23
CA LYS A 68 -79.57 -46.32 -36.86
C LYS A 68 -78.19 -45.98 -37.42
N ARG A 69 -78.10 -45.53 -38.68
CA ARG A 69 -76.84 -45.05 -39.31
C ARG A 69 -76.30 -43.83 -38.57
N LYS A 70 -77.11 -42.80 -38.34
CA LYS A 70 -76.75 -41.61 -37.53
C LYS A 70 -76.29 -41.95 -36.12
N LEU A 71 -76.92 -42.93 -35.46
CA LEU A 71 -76.49 -43.40 -34.14
C LEU A 71 -75.15 -44.16 -34.19
N GLN A 72 -74.85 -44.86 -35.29
CA GLN A 72 -73.56 -45.51 -35.49
C GLN A 72 -72.46 -44.49 -35.82
N GLU A 73 -72.75 -43.49 -36.65
CA GLU A 73 -71.89 -42.35 -36.98
C GLU A 73 -71.52 -41.57 -35.70
N ALA A 74 -72.51 -41.09 -34.93
CA ALA A 74 -72.27 -40.37 -33.67
C ALA A 74 -71.48 -41.21 -32.63
N LYS A 75 -71.68 -42.54 -32.59
CA LYS A 75 -70.87 -43.45 -31.75
C LYS A 75 -69.43 -43.61 -32.25
N ALA A 76 -69.20 -43.54 -33.56
CA ALA A 76 -67.86 -43.56 -34.14
C ALA A 76 -67.14 -42.22 -33.91
N GLU A 77 -67.83 -41.09 -34.10
CA GLU A 77 -67.33 -39.76 -33.78
C GLU A 77 -66.94 -39.62 -32.31
N LEU A 78 -67.80 -40.05 -31.38
CA LEU A 78 -67.50 -39.99 -29.94
C LEU A 78 -66.23 -40.80 -29.60
N ARG A 79 -66.09 -42.01 -30.16
CA ARG A 79 -64.85 -42.82 -30.01
C ARG A 79 -63.62 -42.15 -30.62
N ASN A 80 -63.76 -41.40 -31.71
CA ASN A 80 -62.66 -40.65 -32.29
C ASN A 80 -62.29 -39.46 -31.39
N ARG A 81 -63.26 -38.72 -30.86
CA ARG A 81 -63.04 -37.63 -29.90
C ARG A 81 -62.44 -38.08 -28.58
N ASP A 82 -62.78 -39.28 -28.11
CA ASP A 82 -62.13 -39.87 -26.94
C ASP A 82 -60.65 -40.17 -27.23
N ARG A 83 -60.33 -40.80 -28.37
CA ARG A 83 -58.92 -41.01 -28.77
C ARG A 83 -58.15 -39.71 -28.97
N GLU A 84 -58.75 -38.71 -29.61
CA GLU A 84 -58.12 -37.39 -29.78
C GLU A 84 -57.80 -36.73 -28.44
N ARG A 85 -58.64 -36.93 -27.41
CA ARG A 85 -58.39 -36.48 -26.04
C ARG A 85 -57.23 -37.27 -25.42
N ASP A 86 -57.30 -38.60 -25.46
CA ASP A 86 -56.27 -39.48 -24.89
C ASP A 86 -54.88 -39.18 -25.50
N GLU A 87 -54.79 -39.05 -26.82
CA GLU A 87 -53.55 -38.65 -27.51
C GLU A 87 -53.07 -37.24 -27.14
N ALA A 88 -53.98 -36.29 -26.89
CA ALA A 88 -53.60 -34.94 -26.46
C ALA A 88 -53.07 -34.94 -25.02
N GLU A 89 -53.68 -35.73 -24.13
CA GLU A 89 -53.20 -35.95 -22.75
C GLU A 89 -51.83 -36.63 -22.74
N GLU A 90 -51.60 -37.65 -23.58
CA GLU A 90 -50.28 -38.27 -23.76
C GLU A 90 -49.23 -37.26 -24.26
N ARG A 91 -49.56 -36.46 -25.29
CA ARG A 91 -48.67 -35.41 -25.81
C ARG A 91 -48.30 -34.39 -24.74
N HIS A 92 -49.28 -33.87 -23.98
CA HIS A 92 -49.03 -32.93 -22.89
C HIS A 92 -48.21 -33.55 -21.76
N GLN A 93 -48.41 -34.84 -21.43
CA GLN A 93 -47.59 -35.51 -20.43
C GLN A 93 -46.13 -35.65 -20.89
N VAL A 94 -45.89 -35.98 -22.16
CA VAL A 94 -44.54 -35.98 -22.75
C VAL A 94 -43.91 -34.59 -22.70
N GLU A 95 -44.63 -33.55 -23.15
CA GLU A 95 -44.18 -32.14 -23.07
C GLU A 95 -43.77 -31.75 -21.64
N ILE A 96 -44.61 -32.05 -20.65
CA ILE A 96 -44.32 -31.80 -19.23
C ILE A 96 -43.03 -32.52 -18.78
N THR A 97 -42.79 -33.75 -19.22
CA THR A 97 -41.53 -34.45 -18.88
C THR A 97 -40.31 -33.83 -19.56
N VAL A 98 -40.42 -33.40 -20.82
CA VAL A 98 -39.36 -32.71 -21.55
C VAL A 98 -39.04 -31.35 -20.92
N TYR A 99 -40.05 -30.55 -20.55
CA TYR A 99 -39.85 -29.29 -19.84
C TYR A 99 -39.22 -29.51 -18.45
N LYS A 100 -39.63 -30.54 -17.70
CA LYS A 100 -38.99 -30.92 -16.43
C LYS A 100 -37.52 -31.33 -16.61
N GLN A 101 -37.17 -32.04 -17.69
CA GLN A 101 -35.78 -32.39 -18.01
C GLN A 101 -34.96 -31.15 -18.42
N LYS A 102 -35.49 -30.29 -19.30
CA LYS A 102 -34.86 -29.02 -19.68
C LYS A 102 -34.59 -28.12 -18.47
N LEU A 103 -35.57 -27.98 -17.57
CA LEU A 103 -35.40 -27.21 -16.34
C LEU A 103 -34.32 -27.79 -15.43
N LYS A 104 -34.28 -29.12 -15.25
CA LYS A 104 -33.19 -29.79 -14.49
C LYS A 104 -31.83 -29.55 -15.12
N HIS A 105 -31.73 -29.61 -16.44
CA HIS A 105 -30.49 -29.37 -17.17
C HIS A 105 -30.00 -27.94 -16.95
N VAL A 106 -30.83 -26.92 -17.21
CA VAL A 106 -30.48 -25.50 -17.00
C VAL A 106 -30.08 -25.22 -15.55
N LEU A 107 -30.80 -25.78 -14.57
CA LEU A 107 -30.43 -25.63 -13.15
C LEU A 107 -29.08 -26.31 -12.83
N SER A 108 -28.77 -27.46 -13.44
CA SER A 108 -27.48 -28.12 -13.26
C SER A 108 -26.33 -27.36 -13.94
N GLU A 109 -26.57 -26.77 -15.12
CA GLU A 109 -25.58 -25.92 -15.80
C GLU A 109 -25.29 -24.67 -14.98
N GLN A 110 -26.33 -23.94 -14.54
CA GLN A 110 -26.18 -22.78 -13.67
C GLN A 110 -25.44 -23.12 -12.37
N GLN A 111 -25.75 -24.25 -11.74
CA GLN A 111 -25.05 -24.70 -10.53
C GLN A 111 -23.58 -25.05 -10.82
N ASN A 112 -23.27 -25.66 -11.96
CA ASN A 112 -21.90 -25.97 -12.37
C ASN A 112 -21.11 -24.68 -12.63
N THR A 113 -21.62 -23.75 -13.44
CA THR A 113 -20.97 -22.46 -13.72
C THR A 113 -20.77 -21.63 -12.44
N ILE A 114 -21.73 -21.63 -11.50
CA ILE A 114 -21.56 -20.99 -10.18
C ILE A 114 -20.46 -21.67 -9.36
N SER A 115 -20.30 -22.99 -9.48
CA SER A 115 -19.27 -23.75 -8.76
C SER A 115 -17.88 -23.51 -9.36
N GLU A 116 -17.77 -23.50 -10.69
CA GLU A 116 -16.56 -23.14 -11.45
C GLU A 116 -16.11 -21.72 -11.12
N MET A 117 -16.98 -20.71 -11.26
CA MET A 117 -16.66 -19.31 -10.91
C MET A 117 -16.20 -19.16 -9.45
N LYS A 118 -16.78 -19.92 -8.51
CA LYS A 118 -16.35 -19.93 -7.10
C LYS A 118 -14.97 -20.56 -6.94
N MET A 119 -14.69 -21.66 -7.64
CA MET A 119 -13.37 -22.29 -7.66
C MET A 119 -12.33 -21.37 -8.27
N ASP A 120 -12.58 -20.77 -9.42
CA ASP A 120 -11.66 -19.83 -10.09
C ASP A 120 -11.37 -18.59 -9.23
N THR A 121 -12.40 -18.06 -8.54
CA THR A 121 -12.23 -16.95 -7.59
C THR A 121 -11.35 -17.37 -6.41
N ALA A 122 -11.58 -18.56 -5.85
CA ALA A 122 -10.78 -19.08 -4.74
C ALA A 122 -9.32 -19.40 -5.15
N CYS A 123 -9.12 -20.00 -6.32
CA CYS A 123 -7.81 -20.26 -6.90
C CYS A 123 -7.05 -18.96 -7.19
N SER A 124 -7.72 -17.95 -7.73
CA SER A 124 -7.13 -16.62 -7.96
C SER A 124 -6.75 -15.93 -6.65
N ALA A 125 -7.62 -15.99 -5.64
CA ALA A 125 -7.33 -15.44 -4.31
C ALA A 125 -6.15 -16.14 -3.63
N LEU A 126 -6.06 -17.48 -3.70
CA LEU A 126 -4.93 -18.26 -3.19
C LEU A 126 -3.64 -17.94 -3.96
N LEU A 127 -3.69 -17.77 -5.29
CA LEU A 127 -2.53 -17.39 -6.08
C LEU A 127 -1.97 -16.02 -5.67
N VAL A 128 -2.85 -15.02 -5.53
CA VAL A 128 -2.47 -13.67 -5.05
C VAL A 128 -1.95 -13.72 -3.61
N GLN A 129 -2.57 -14.52 -2.74
CA GLN A 129 -2.09 -14.73 -1.37
C GLN A 129 -0.67 -15.30 -1.36
N ASN A 130 -0.41 -16.34 -2.15
CA ASN A 130 0.91 -16.98 -2.25
C ASN A 130 1.97 -16.02 -2.81
N GLN A 131 1.64 -15.28 -3.88
CA GLN A 131 2.53 -14.24 -4.44
C GLN A 131 2.88 -13.16 -3.41
N ASN A 132 1.90 -12.73 -2.60
CA ASN A 132 2.13 -11.77 -1.53
C ASN A 132 2.99 -12.35 -0.40
N THR A 133 2.81 -13.62 -0.02
CA THR A 133 3.67 -14.27 0.98
C THR A 133 5.09 -14.46 0.48
N ASP A 134 5.27 -14.86 -0.78
CA ASP A 134 6.59 -15.07 -1.38
C ASP A 134 7.35 -13.73 -1.50
N SER A 135 6.69 -12.69 -2.01
CA SER A 135 7.23 -11.32 -2.05
C SER A 135 7.59 -10.81 -0.66
N GLY A 136 6.75 -11.11 0.34
CA GLY A 136 7.03 -10.80 1.75
C GLY A 136 8.27 -11.50 2.28
N LEU A 137 8.45 -12.79 1.98
CA LEU A 137 9.62 -13.58 2.37
C LEU A 137 10.90 -13.10 1.67
N GLU A 138 10.83 -12.71 0.41
CA GLU A 138 11.95 -12.12 -0.33
C GLU A 138 12.38 -10.77 0.27
N LEU A 139 11.42 -9.89 0.59
CA LEU A 139 11.70 -8.62 1.27
C LEU A 139 12.33 -8.82 2.66
N HIS A 140 11.84 -9.77 3.46
CA HIS A 140 12.43 -10.10 4.75
C HIS A 140 13.86 -10.63 4.61
N ARG A 141 14.12 -11.49 3.61
CA ARG A 141 15.47 -12.00 3.32
C ARG A 141 16.41 -10.88 2.85
N GLY A 142 15.93 -9.97 2.00
CA GLY A 142 16.66 -8.79 1.56
C GLY A 142 17.04 -7.87 2.73
N LEU A 143 16.12 -7.64 3.66
CA LEU A 143 16.36 -6.83 4.86
C LEU A 143 17.38 -7.50 5.80
N GLN A 144 17.27 -8.81 6.02
CA GLN A 144 18.24 -9.58 6.80
C GLN A 144 19.65 -9.54 6.18
N ASN A 145 19.75 -9.72 4.86
CA ASN A 145 21.02 -9.60 4.15
C ASN A 145 21.62 -8.20 4.29
N LEU A 146 20.84 -7.14 4.07
CA LEU A 146 21.30 -5.76 4.22
C LEU A 146 21.75 -5.44 5.66
N GLN A 147 21.09 -6.03 6.66
CA GLN A 147 21.49 -5.92 8.06
C GLN A 147 22.82 -6.63 8.34
N MET A 148 23.05 -7.82 7.76
CA MET A 148 24.33 -8.53 7.86
C MET A 148 25.45 -7.76 7.15
N ASP A 149 25.23 -7.27 5.93
CA ASP A 149 26.17 -6.45 5.17
C ASP A 149 26.58 -5.19 5.95
N PHE A 150 25.63 -4.55 6.63
CA PHE A 150 25.88 -3.38 7.47
C PHE A 150 26.72 -3.73 8.71
N GLN A 151 26.41 -4.84 9.39
CA GLN A 151 27.21 -5.32 10.52
C GLN A 151 28.62 -5.72 10.08
N GLU A 152 28.78 -6.36 8.93
CA GLU A 152 30.09 -6.72 8.39
C GLU A 152 30.91 -5.46 8.09
N LYS A 153 30.33 -4.44 7.44
CA LYS A 153 31.01 -3.16 7.19
C LYS A 153 31.47 -2.48 8.47
N LEU A 154 30.64 -2.43 9.52
CA LEU A 154 31.04 -1.89 10.82
C LEU A 154 32.22 -2.66 11.45
N ILE A 155 32.25 -4.00 11.29
CA ILE A 155 33.37 -4.83 11.74
C ILE A 155 34.64 -4.54 10.92
N GLN A 156 34.53 -4.46 9.60
CA GLN A 156 35.64 -4.16 8.69
C GLN A 156 36.22 -2.74 8.94
N GLU A 157 35.38 -1.74 9.18
CA GLU A 157 35.78 -0.39 9.59
C GLU A 157 36.49 -0.41 10.95
N GLY A 158 35.95 -1.15 11.93
CA GLY A 158 36.58 -1.33 13.23
C GLY A 158 37.97 -1.97 13.16
N ILE A 159 38.13 -3.02 12.34
CA ILE A 159 39.42 -3.65 12.06
C ILE A 159 40.38 -2.64 11.41
N SER A 160 39.92 -1.91 10.39
CA SER A 160 40.72 -0.90 9.68
C SER A 160 41.25 0.21 10.61
N ILE A 161 40.42 0.67 11.55
CA ILE A 161 40.81 1.64 12.59
C ILE A 161 41.83 1.04 13.56
N MET A 162 41.67 -0.22 13.97
CA MET A 162 42.65 -0.90 14.83
C MET A 162 44.00 -1.08 14.14
N GLU A 163 44.02 -1.52 12.88
CA GLU A 163 45.24 -1.63 12.08
C GLU A 163 45.97 -0.29 11.94
N LEU A 164 45.23 0.79 11.66
CA LEU A 164 45.81 2.12 11.51
C LEU A 164 46.43 2.60 12.83
N ARG A 165 45.75 2.37 13.96
CA ARG A 165 46.29 2.65 15.31
C ARG A 165 47.54 1.83 15.61
N GLN A 166 47.57 0.55 15.24
CA GLN A 166 48.73 -0.31 15.42
C GLN A 166 49.92 0.14 14.57
N LYS A 167 49.70 0.47 13.29
CA LYS A 167 50.72 1.04 12.39
C LYS A 167 51.33 2.31 12.98
N HIS A 168 50.50 3.24 13.43
CA HIS A 168 50.95 4.47 14.09
C HIS A 168 51.74 4.20 15.39
N GLN A 169 51.32 3.23 16.21
CA GLN A 169 52.06 2.85 17.42
C GLN A 169 53.45 2.27 17.10
N VAL A 170 53.57 1.47 16.04
CA VAL A 170 54.85 0.94 15.56
C VAL A 170 55.76 2.07 15.07
N GLU A 171 55.24 3.00 14.25
CA GLU A 171 55.98 4.17 13.77
C GLU A 171 56.50 5.04 14.93
N LEU A 172 55.67 5.30 15.94
CA LEU A 172 56.08 6.02 17.15
C LEU A 172 57.16 5.26 17.93
N MET A 173 57.06 3.94 18.04
CA MET A 173 58.07 3.12 18.72
C MET A 173 59.40 3.14 17.96
N GLU A 174 59.38 2.99 16.63
CA GLU A 174 60.57 3.12 15.80
C GLU A 174 61.21 4.50 15.92
N LEU A 175 60.42 5.57 15.88
CA LEU A 175 60.91 6.94 16.00
C LEU A 175 61.54 7.19 17.37
N ASN A 176 60.89 6.74 18.45
CA ASN A 176 61.43 6.79 19.81
C ASN A 176 62.75 6.00 19.91
N ASN A 177 62.81 4.81 19.33
CA ASN A 177 64.04 4.02 19.26
C ASN A 177 65.15 4.73 18.48
N LYS A 178 64.85 5.33 17.32
CA LYS A 178 65.80 6.14 16.53
C LYS A 178 66.36 7.31 17.35
N TYR A 179 65.52 8.02 18.12
CA TYR A 179 65.97 9.08 19.03
C TYR A 179 66.79 8.56 20.23
N ARG A 180 66.42 7.43 20.84
CA ARG A 180 67.24 6.81 21.91
C ARG A 180 68.63 6.41 21.45
N HIS A 181 68.76 5.87 20.22
CA HIS A 181 70.07 5.53 19.67
C HIS A 181 70.92 6.80 19.46
N ARG A 182 70.36 7.83 18.83
CA ARG A 182 71.04 9.13 18.67
C ARG A 182 71.44 9.77 20.01
N LEU A 183 70.60 9.69 21.03
CA LEU A 183 70.94 10.18 22.37
C LEU A 183 72.13 9.41 22.97
N LYS A 184 72.12 8.07 22.90
CA LYS A 184 73.23 7.24 23.36
C LYS A 184 74.53 7.49 22.59
N GLU A 185 74.47 7.67 21.28
CA GLU A 185 75.62 8.03 20.45
C GLU A 185 76.21 9.37 20.89
N VAL A 186 75.36 10.39 21.08
CA VAL A 186 75.76 11.71 21.58
C VAL A 186 76.38 11.61 22.99
N GLU A 187 75.72 10.92 23.92
CA GLU A 187 76.24 10.65 25.28
C GLU A 187 77.62 9.98 25.24
N GLN A 188 77.80 8.94 24.41
CA GLN A 188 79.08 8.25 24.25
C GLN A 188 80.17 9.15 23.67
N THR A 189 79.87 9.97 22.65
CA THR A 189 80.87 10.90 22.10
C THR A 189 81.27 11.99 23.11
N PHE A 190 80.35 12.47 23.94
CA PHE A 190 80.68 13.39 25.03
C PHE A 190 81.50 12.72 26.13
N GLN A 191 81.17 11.49 26.52
CA GLN A 191 81.93 10.74 27.53
C GLN A 191 83.36 10.48 27.05
N GLN A 192 83.54 9.95 25.83
CA GLN A 192 84.86 9.73 25.23
C GLN A 192 85.70 11.01 25.16
N ARG A 193 85.07 12.15 24.81
CA ARG A 193 85.74 13.45 24.78
C ARG A 193 86.14 13.93 26.18
N MET A 194 85.35 13.62 27.20
CA MET A 194 85.66 14.00 28.58
C MET A 194 86.77 13.11 29.17
N ASP A 195 86.71 11.80 28.95
CA ASP A 195 87.77 10.85 29.37
C ASP A 195 89.11 11.20 28.69
N PHE A 196 89.08 11.61 27.41
CA PHE A 196 90.26 12.13 26.71
C PHE A 196 90.82 13.41 27.35
N LEU A 197 89.96 14.36 27.75
CA LEU A 197 90.39 15.60 28.41
C LEU A 197 90.99 15.32 29.80
N VAL A 198 90.37 14.45 30.59
CA VAL A 198 90.89 14.03 31.91
C VAL A 198 92.26 13.37 31.76
N THR A 199 92.38 12.35 30.90
CA THR A 199 93.66 11.65 30.68
C THR A 199 94.75 12.55 30.07
N MET A 200 94.39 13.59 29.32
CA MET A 200 95.33 14.60 28.83
C MET A 200 95.82 15.52 29.96
N GLU A 201 94.92 16.06 30.79
CA GLU A 201 95.30 16.92 31.92
C GLU A 201 96.07 16.15 33.00
N ASP A 202 95.71 14.89 33.25
CA ASP A 202 96.46 14.01 34.15
C ASP A 202 97.89 13.77 33.67
N LYS A 203 98.12 13.55 32.37
CA LYS A 203 99.46 13.45 31.79
C LYS A 203 100.27 14.75 31.93
N LYS A 204 99.64 15.92 31.78
CA LYS A 204 100.29 17.23 31.99
C LYS A 204 100.65 17.44 33.47
N ARG A 205 99.76 17.05 34.38
CA ARG A 205 99.97 17.07 35.82
C ARG A 205 101.13 16.15 36.21
N GLU A 206 101.18 14.94 35.65
CA GLU A 206 102.28 13.98 35.85
C GLU A 206 103.61 14.42 35.23
N SER A 207 103.63 15.12 34.10
CA SER A 207 104.88 15.71 33.57
C SER A 207 105.35 16.86 34.46
N ALA A 208 104.46 17.76 34.89
CA ALA A 208 104.80 18.87 35.78
C ALA A 208 105.29 18.38 37.17
N ILE A 209 104.70 17.30 37.71
CA ILE A 209 105.18 16.66 38.94
C ILE A 209 106.59 16.10 38.73
N ARG A 210 106.84 15.34 37.65
CA ARG A 210 108.18 14.80 37.35
C ARG A 210 109.22 15.89 37.11
N GLU A 211 108.87 17.00 36.47
CA GLU A 211 109.75 18.16 36.31
C GLU A 211 110.11 18.79 37.67
N LEU A 212 109.14 18.91 38.58
CA LEU A 212 109.37 19.38 39.95
C LEU A 212 110.20 18.39 40.78
N GLU A 213 109.93 17.09 40.68
CA GLU A 213 110.70 16.03 41.35
C GLU A 213 112.16 16.05 40.88
N ASN A 214 112.41 16.05 39.56
CA ASN A 214 113.75 16.19 38.99
C ASN A 214 114.45 17.48 39.46
N HIS A 215 113.73 18.61 39.52
CA HIS A 215 114.31 19.86 40.01
C HIS A 215 114.63 19.80 41.51
N LEU A 216 113.78 19.18 42.33
CA LEU A 216 114.00 18.99 43.76
C LEU A 216 115.14 18.01 44.02
N GLU A 217 115.25 16.92 43.25
CA GLU A 217 116.34 15.95 43.35
C GLU A 217 117.69 16.56 42.95
N ASN A 218 117.73 17.31 41.84
CA ASN A 218 118.93 18.09 41.46
C ASN A 218 119.32 19.10 42.55
N ARG A 219 118.34 19.82 43.14
CA ARG A 219 118.60 20.76 44.24
C ARG A 219 119.05 20.04 45.51
N MET A 220 118.49 18.88 45.83
CA MET A 220 118.90 18.05 46.95
C MET A 220 120.34 17.54 46.76
N GLY A 221 120.70 17.10 45.55
CA GLY A 221 122.08 16.77 45.18
C GLY A 221 123.04 17.95 45.34
N SER A 222 122.65 19.15 44.90
CA SER A 222 123.43 20.38 45.14
C SER A 222 123.60 20.68 46.63
N VAL A 223 122.53 20.58 47.42
CA VAL A 223 122.58 20.82 48.88
C VAL A 223 123.44 19.76 49.59
N ILE A 224 123.40 18.50 49.16
CA ILE A 224 124.29 17.44 49.68
C ILE A 224 125.74 17.76 49.32
N GLN A 225 126.04 18.16 48.08
CA GLN A 225 127.41 18.57 47.69
C GLN A 225 127.91 19.80 48.47
N ASP A 226 127.04 20.80 48.70
CA ASP A 226 127.35 21.96 49.51
C ASP A 226 127.53 21.58 50.99
N GLN A 227 126.73 20.65 51.51
CA GLN A 227 126.89 20.12 52.87
C GLN A 227 128.18 19.30 53.02
N ASP A 228 128.51 18.41 52.08
CA ASP A 228 129.79 17.69 52.06
C ASP A 228 130.98 18.66 51.97
N ARG A 229 130.83 19.74 51.19
CA ARG A 229 131.83 20.81 51.11
C ARG A 229 131.95 21.57 52.43
N VAL A 230 130.84 21.92 53.08
CA VAL A 230 130.84 22.60 54.39
C VAL A 230 131.33 21.65 55.48
N LEU A 231 131.07 20.35 55.40
CA LEU A 231 131.60 19.33 56.32
C LEU A 231 133.11 19.17 56.13
N ARG A 232 133.63 19.11 54.90
CA ARG A 232 135.08 19.18 54.65
C ARG A 232 135.69 20.49 55.14
N GLN A 233 135.04 21.62 54.89
CA GLN A 233 135.47 22.91 55.43
C GLN A 233 135.36 22.95 56.96
N ALA A 234 134.46 22.19 57.57
CA ALA A 234 134.34 22.03 59.02
C ALA A 234 135.40 21.08 59.57
N GLU A 235 135.78 20.01 58.88
CA GLU A 235 136.93 19.15 59.20
C GLU A 235 138.24 19.93 59.08
N GLU A 236 138.40 20.71 58.01
CA GLU A 236 139.48 21.68 57.83
C GLU A 236 139.42 22.77 58.91
N PHE A 237 138.24 23.24 59.30
CA PHE A 237 138.06 24.24 60.37
C PHE A 237 138.34 23.65 61.74
N TYR A 238 137.99 22.40 62.05
CA TYR A 238 138.34 21.73 63.30
C TYR A 238 139.85 21.42 63.34
N THR A 239 140.44 21.04 62.20
CA THR A 239 141.90 20.96 62.00
C THR A 239 142.57 22.32 62.17
N GLN A 240 141.91 23.41 61.77
CA GLN A 240 142.35 24.77 62.01
C GLN A 240 142.09 25.22 63.45
N VAL A 241 141.01 24.83 64.12
CA VAL A 241 140.67 25.21 65.51
C VAL A 241 141.63 24.53 66.49
N ILE A 242 142.05 23.28 66.22
CA ILE A 242 143.20 22.65 66.89
C ILE A 242 144.49 23.48 66.72
N LYS A 243 144.61 24.25 65.61
CA LYS A 243 145.71 25.19 65.35
C LYS A 243 145.40 26.67 65.73
N LYS A 244 144.18 26.99 66.18
CA LYS A 244 143.68 28.37 66.32
C LYS A 244 142.83 28.61 67.58
N GLN A 245 142.85 27.70 68.55
CA GLN A 245 142.55 27.98 69.97
C GLN A 245 143.72 28.73 70.66
N LEU A 246 144.33 29.63 69.90
CA LEU A 246 145.14 30.77 70.28
C LEU A 246 144.60 31.94 69.43
N SER A 247 144.07 33.00 70.07
CA SER A 247 143.49 34.25 69.50
C SER A 247 142.03 34.28 68.97
N ASP A 248 141.08 34.37 69.90
CA ASP A 248 139.95 35.33 70.09
C ASP A 248 139.21 36.05 68.90
N GLN A 249 137.85 35.95 68.92
CA GLN A 249 136.76 36.99 68.85
C GLN A 249 136.72 38.10 67.73
N GLU A 250 135.61 38.74 67.28
CA GLU A 250 134.11 38.63 67.34
C GLU A 250 133.48 39.50 66.17
N VAL A 251 132.27 39.32 65.56
CA VAL A 251 130.82 39.46 65.94
C VAL A 251 130.35 40.96 66.08
N PRO A 252 129.09 41.43 65.77
CA PRO A 252 128.08 41.18 64.69
C PRO A 252 127.15 42.42 64.30
N LYS A 253 125.91 42.16 63.79
CA LYS A 253 124.64 42.98 63.76
C LYS A 253 124.47 44.08 62.65
N ALA A 254 123.39 44.17 61.84
CA ALA A 254 121.92 44.39 62.02
C ALA A 254 121.52 45.90 61.81
N GLU A 255 120.30 46.37 61.48
CA GLU A 255 118.92 45.80 61.36
C GLU A 255 117.97 46.75 60.52
N ALA A 256 116.63 46.50 60.51
CA ALA A 256 115.49 47.50 60.49
C ALA A 256 114.36 47.37 59.42
N LEU A 257 113.11 47.62 59.87
CA LEU A 257 111.81 47.40 59.17
C LEU A 257 111.12 48.70 58.70
N ARG A 258 110.49 48.72 57.51
CA ARG A 258 109.54 49.77 57.05
C ARG A 258 108.47 49.30 56.00
N SER A 259 107.61 48.31 56.32
CA SER A 259 106.67 47.74 55.31
C SER A 259 105.16 47.73 55.66
N GLU A 260 104.73 48.08 56.88
CA GLU A 260 103.33 47.82 57.30
C GLU A 260 102.29 48.90 56.95
N MET A 261 102.68 50.18 56.82
CA MET A 261 101.70 51.28 56.66
C MET A 261 101.00 51.30 55.28
N ILE A 262 101.65 50.81 54.22
CA ILE A 262 101.10 50.86 52.84
C ILE A 262 99.95 49.86 52.65
N GLN A 263 99.90 48.79 53.45
CA GLN A 263 98.95 47.69 53.26
C GLN A 263 97.54 47.97 53.80
N LYS A 264 97.37 48.92 54.74
CA LYS A 264 96.06 49.26 55.34
C LYS A 264 95.21 50.15 54.43
N ASN A 265 95.77 51.22 53.83
CA ASN A 265 94.98 52.16 53.02
C ASN A 265 94.35 51.52 51.78
N ARG A 266 95.08 50.63 51.08
CA ARG A 266 94.56 49.88 49.91
C ARG A 266 93.38 48.95 50.22
N LYS A 267 93.11 48.62 51.48
CA LYS A 267 91.93 47.79 51.87
C LYS A 267 90.66 48.63 52.03
N LEU A 268 90.79 49.91 52.40
CA LEU A 268 89.66 50.80 52.67
C LEU A 268 88.92 51.22 51.38
N GLU A 269 89.67 51.62 50.35
CA GLU A 269 89.11 52.00 49.03
C GLU A 269 88.36 50.83 48.36
N ARG A 270 88.91 49.61 48.49
CA ARG A 270 88.28 48.37 47.99
C ARG A 270 86.95 48.05 48.68
N ALA A 271 86.74 48.48 49.93
CA ALA A 271 85.48 48.31 50.63
C ALA A 271 84.42 49.32 50.13
N GLN A 272 84.79 50.60 49.98
CA GLN A 272 83.89 51.65 49.49
C GLN A 272 83.44 51.41 48.04
N GLN A 273 84.31 50.88 47.18
CA GLN A 273 83.96 50.53 45.81
C GLN A 273 82.91 49.39 45.77
N LYS A 274 83.04 48.39 46.65
CA LYS A 274 82.07 47.28 46.78
C LYS A 274 80.72 47.75 47.30
N GLU A 275 80.70 48.65 48.28
CA GLU A 275 79.45 49.20 48.83
C GLU A 275 78.61 49.91 47.75
N LYS A 276 79.26 50.67 46.84
CA LYS A 276 78.58 51.33 45.71
C LYS A 276 77.99 50.34 44.70
N VAL A 277 78.66 49.20 44.47
CA VAL A 277 78.14 48.13 43.60
C VAL A 277 76.95 47.43 44.26
N LEU A 278 77.08 47.07 45.54
CA LEU A 278 76.02 46.41 46.32
C LEU A 278 74.74 47.27 46.41
N LYS A 279 74.87 48.59 46.57
CA LYS A 279 73.73 49.53 46.56
C LYS A 279 73.02 49.63 45.21
N ARG A 280 73.67 49.30 44.09
CA ARG A 280 73.01 49.21 42.76
C ARG A 280 72.30 47.88 42.60
N SER A 281 72.97 46.76 42.88
CA SER A 281 72.36 45.43 42.81
C SER A 281 71.17 45.26 43.76
N LEU A 282 71.18 45.94 44.92
CA LEU A 282 70.03 45.95 45.83
C LEU A 282 68.80 46.61 45.18
N LYS A 283 68.96 47.78 44.55
CA LYS A 283 67.86 48.48 43.86
C LYS A 283 67.32 47.69 42.66
N GLU A 284 68.20 47.04 41.90
CA GLU A 284 67.81 46.16 40.80
C GLU A 284 67.04 44.92 41.30
N ALA A 285 67.36 44.40 42.49
CA ALA A 285 66.61 43.33 43.13
C ALA A 285 65.25 43.82 43.66
N GLU A 286 65.19 44.99 44.29
CA GLU A 286 63.94 45.62 44.75
C GLU A 286 62.96 45.87 43.59
N GLN A 287 63.44 46.37 42.44
CA GLN A 287 62.62 46.55 41.24
C GLN A 287 62.08 45.22 40.70
N LYS A 288 62.92 44.18 40.61
CA LYS A 288 62.48 42.83 40.18
C LYS A 288 61.45 42.22 41.11
N VAL A 289 61.54 42.46 42.42
CA VAL A 289 60.53 42.01 43.39
C VAL A 289 59.18 42.67 43.12
N LEU A 290 59.15 43.97 42.81
CA LEU A 290 57.92 44.68 42.46
C LEU A 290 57.33 44.18 41.13
N GLU A 291 58.16 43.98 40.09
CA GLU A 291 57.73 43.41 38.81
C GLU A 291 57.12 42.01 38.96
N LEU A 292 57.76 41.14 39.76
CA LEU A 292 57.27 39.79 40.05
C LEU A 292 55.98 39.82 40.88
N GLN A 293 55.83 40.78 41.81
CA GLN A 293 54.58 40.96 42.56
C GLN A 293 53.43 41.40 41.65
N GLU A 294 53.65 42.32 40.70
CA GLU A 294 52.64 42.67 39.70
C GLU A 294 52.27 41.49 38.80
N GLN A 295 53.26 40.72 38.34
CA GLN A 295 53.02 39.53 37.53
C GLN A 295 52.21 38.49 38.29
N LEU A 296 52.52 38.25 39.57
CA LEU A 296 51.77 37.35 40.43
C LEU A 296 50.32 37.81 40.62
N GLN A 297 50.08 39.11 40.86
CA GLN A 297 48.72 39.65 40.98
C GLN A 297 47.92 39.49 39.67
N LYS A 298 48.55 39.74 38.51
CA LYS A 298 47.94 39.49 37.19
C LYS A 298 47.59 38.01 37.01
N HIS A 299 48.47 37.10 37.44
CA HIS A 299 48.28 35.66 37.35
C HIS A 299 47.14 35.14 38.25
N VAL A 300 47.00 35.68 39.47
CA VAL A 300 45.90 35.35 40.39
C VAL A 300 44.56 35.79 39.81
N ARG A 301 44.45 37.04 39.34
CA ARG A 301 43.22 37.56 38.69
C ARG A 301 42.82 36.75 37.47
N PHE A 302 43.80 36.34 36.65
CA PHE A 302 43.55 35.47 35.50
C PHE A 302 43.04 34.08 35.95
N GLN A 303 43.59 33.52 37.03
CA GLN A 303 43.15 32.23 37.57
C GLN A 303 41.74 32.29 38.16
N GLU A 304 41.35 33.43 38.75
CA GLU A 304 39.98 33.68 39.23
C GLU A 304 39.00 33.79 38.06
N ALA A 305 39.29 34.61 37.06
CA ALA A 305 38.48 34.74 35.84
C ALA A 305 38.34 33.41 35.07
N MET A 306 39.40 32.59 35.02
CA MET A 306 39.33 31.26 34.42
C MET A 306 38.41 30.30 35.19
N LYS A 307 38.35 30.39 36.52
CA LYS A 307 37.40 29.59 37.33
C LYS A 307 35.96 30.06 37.13
N GLU A 308 35.74 31.36 37.03
CA GLU A 308 34.42 31.94 36.74
C GLU A 308 33.91 31.52 35.36
N ASN A 309 34.74 31.68 34.32
CA ASN A 309 34.42 31.22 32.96
C ASN A 309 34.16 29.70 32.90
N GLN A 310 34.94 28.88 33.62
CA GLN A 310 34.66 27.44 33.74
C GLN A 310 33.34 27.14 34.47
N GLY A 311 32.92 28.00 35.39
CA GLY A 311 31.60 27.92 36.03
C GLY A 311 30.48 28.22 35.03
N GLN A 312 30.59 29.34 34.32
CA GLN A 312 29.62 29.76 33.29
C GLN A 312 29.51 28.74 32.16
N GLN A 313 30.65 28.23 31.65
CA GLN A 313 30.67 27.18 30.63
C GLN A 313 29.88 25.93 31.07
N LYS A 314 30.03 25.48 32.33
CA LYS A 314 29.29 24.32 32.86
C LYS A 314 27.79 24.56 33.03
N VAL A 315 27.35 25.81 33.14
CA VAL A 315 25.92 26.16 33.17
C VAL A 315 25.38 26.11 31.75
N VAL A 316 26.03 26.78 30.79
CA VAL A 316 25.63 26.75 29.38
C VAL A 316 25.67 25.33 28.79
N GLU A 317 26.64 24.50 29.17
CA GLU A 317 26.71 23.08 28.79
C GLU A 317 25.59 22.21 29.37
N LYS A 318 24.89 22.66 30.42
CA LYS A 318 23.68 22.01 30.94
C LYS A 318 22.46 22.51 30.20
N GLU A 319 22.29 23.83 30.12
CA GLU A 319 21.19 24.48 29.39
C GLU A 319 21.10 23.97 27.94
N LEU A 320 22.24 23.78 27.26
CA LEU A 320 22.30 23.18 25.92
C LEU A 320 21.77 21.74 25.90
N LYS A 321 22.13 20.90 26.89
CA LYS A 321 21.70 19.50 26.96
C LYS A 321 20.21 19.39 27.30
N ASP A 322 19.75 20.20 28.24
CA ASP A 322 18.34 20.26 28.63
C ASP A 322 17.49 20.70 27.42
N LEU A 323 17.92 21.76 26.71
CA LEU A 323 17.27 22.24 25.48
C LEU A 323 17.30 21.23 24.32
N MET A 324 18.38 20.44 24.19
CA MET A 324 18.43 19.34 23.21
C MET A 324 17.39 18.27 23.50
N VAL A 325 17.20 17.88 24.76
CA VAL A 325 16.17 16.90 25.15
C VAL A 325 14.77 17.47 24.95
N GLU A 326 14.53 18.74 25.29
CA GLU A 326 13.25 19.42 25.01
C GLU A 326 12.95 19.46 23.50
N TYR A 327 13.96 19.76 22.67
CA TYR A 327 13.82 19.76 21.21
C TYR A 327 13.49 18.36 20.66
N GLU A 328 14.18 17.31 21.11
CA GLU A 328 13.90 15.92 20.69
C GLU A 328 12.48 15.46 21.10
N LEU A 329 12.05 15.79 22.33
CA LEU A 329 10.71 15.50 22.81
C LEU A 329 9.63 16.25 22.00
N LEU A 330 9.87 17.53 21.69
CA LEU A 330 8.96 18.35 20.90
C LEU A 330 8.88 17.86 19.45
N LEU A 331 10.00 17.43 18.86
CA LEU A 331 10.04 16.84 17.52
C LEU A 331 9.24 15.53 17.44
N GLN A 332 9.38 14.65 18.44
CA GLN A 332 8.59 13.42 18.54
C GLN A 332 7.09 13.70 18.76
N ALA A 333 6.74 14.71 19.56
CA ALA A 333 5.36 15.13 19.76
C ALA A 333 4.75 15.68 18.46
N PHE A 334 5.50 16.53 17.74
CA PHE A 334 5.08 17.07 16.44
C PHE A 334 4.82 15.96 15.42
N GLN A 335 5.74 15.00 15.26
CA GLN A 335 5.58 13.86 14.34
C GLN A 335 4.34 13.02 14.63
N LYS A 336 4.00 12.81 15.92
CA LYS A 336 2.76 12.11 16.31
C LYS A 336 1.51 12.90 15.95
N VAL A 337 1.50 14.21 16.20
CA VAL A 337 0.37 15.09 15.85
C VAL A 337 0.17 15.17 14.32
N GLU A 338 1.25 15.13 13.53
CA GLU A 338 1.14 15.03 12.07
C GLU A 338 0.55 13.69 11.62
N GLN A 339 0.97 12.58 12.21
CA GLN A 339 0.39 11.25 11.94
C GLN A 339 -1.10 11.21 12.31
N GLU A 340 -1.48 11.68 13.51
CA GLU A 340 -2.87 11.77 13.96
C GLU A 340 -3.72 12.65 13.02
N ARG A 341 -3.20 13.80 12.57
CA ARG A 341 -3.83 14.67 11.57
C ARG A 341 -4.08 13.92 10.27
N ASP A 342 -3.07 13.26 9.72
CA ASP A 342 -3.14 12.63 8.40
C ASP A 342 -4.07 11.40 8.41
N GLU A 343 -4.03 10.60 9.49
CA GLU A 343 -5.01 9.53 9.70
C GLU A 343 -6.44 10.05 9.85
N LEU A 344 -6.66 11.17 10.56
CA LEU A 344 -7.98 11.77 10.70
C LEU A 344 -8.52 12.30 9.37
N LEU A 345 -7.67 12.94 8.56
CA LEU A 345 -8.03 13.39 7.21
C LEU A 345 -8.39 12.22 6.29
N GLN A 346 -7.62 11.12 6.34
CA GLN A 346 -7.92 9.91 5.59
C GLN A 346 -9.27 9.30 6.01
N ARG A 347 -9.48 9.07 7.32
CA ARG A 347 -10.74 8.54 7.86
C ARG A 347 -11.94 9.44 7.54
N GLN A 348 -11.75 10.76 7.53
CA GLN A 348 -12.78 11.71 7.14
C GLN A 348 -13.14 11.56 5.66
N MET A 349 -12.15 11.46 4.77
CA MET A 349 -12.37 11.24 3.34
C MET A 349 -13.11 9.92 3.07
N GLU A 350 -12.64 8.83 3.68
CA GLU A 350 -13.28 7.51 3.59
C GLU A 350 -14.74 7.57 4.07
N SER A 351 -15.01 8.19 5.23
CA SER A 351 -16.37 8.34 5.77
C SER A 351 -17.28 9.19 4.87
N ILE A 352 -16.77 10.27 4.27
CA ILE A 352 -17.53 11.09 3.31
C ILE A 352 -17.89 10.27 2.06
N LEU A 353 -16.94 9.52 1.51
CA LEU A 353 -17.18 8.66 0.34
C LEU A 353 -18.20 7.55 0.66
N ASP A 354 -18.10 6.90 1.81
CA ASP A 354 -19.03 5.86 2.27
C ASP A 354 -20.46 6.40 2.39
N VAL A 355 -20.63 7.59 2.98
CA VAL A 355 -21.93 8.27 3.09
C VAL A 355 -22.46 8.68 1.72
N GLN A 356 -21.62 9.21 0.84
CA GLN A 356 -22.01 9.56 -0.53
C GLN A 356 -22.48 8.32 -1.31
N GLN A 357 -21.71 7.23 -1.29
CA GLN A 357 -22.06 5.97 -1.94
C GLN A 357 -23.38 5.41 -1.40
N ARG A 358 -23.55 5.31 -0.08
CA ARG A 358 -24.82 4.85 0.53
C ARG A 358 -26.00 5.75 0.16
N SER A 359 -25.80 7.06 0.10
CA SER A 359 -26.85 8.01 -0.28
C SER A 359 -27.25 7.89 -1.77
N SER A 360 -26.28 7.67 -2.67
CA SER A 360 -26.52 7.50 -4.10
C SER A 360 -27.21 6.17 -4.40
N LEU A 361 -26.77 5.07 -3.80
CA LEU A 361 -27.43 3.76 -3.90
C LEU A 361 -28.87 3.82 -3.36
N LYS A 362 -29.10 4.52 -2.22
CA LYS A 362 -30.44 4.74 -1.69
C LYS A 362 -31.30 5.59 -2.63
N ARG A 363 -30.72 6.61 -3.27
CA ARG A 363 -31.42 7.44 -4.27
C ARG A 363 -31.87 6.61 -5.47
N ILE A 364 -30.96 5.87 -6.10
CA ILE A 364 -31.24 4.99 -7.24
C ILE A 364 -32.29 3.93 -6.89
N LEU A 365 -32.24 3.36 -5.67
CA LEU A 365 -33.24 2.41 -5.20
C LEU A 365 -34.63 3.06 -5.02
N LEU A 366 -34.68 4.31 -4.55
CA LEU A 366 -35.94 5.05 -4.42
C LEU A 366 -36.48 5.48 -5.79
N GLU A 367 -35.64 5.93 -6.71
CA GLU A 367 -36.01 6.25 -8.09
C GLU A 367 -36.62 5.03 -8.79
N LYS A 368 -35.97 3.85 -8.72
CA LYS A 368 -36.50 2.59 -9.27
C LYS A 368 -37.79 2.11 -8.59
N LYS A 369 -37.98 2.39 -7.30
CA LYS A 369 -39.24 2.10 -6.61
C LYS A 369 -40.35 3.06 -7.02
N LEU A 370 -40.03 4.34 -7.22
CA LEU A 370 -40.98 5.34 -7.69
C LEU A 370 -41.41 5.06 -9.13
N SER A 371 -40.48 4.71 -10.04
CA SER A 371 -40.84 4.33 -11.41
C SER A 371 -41.75 3.12 -11.44
N ALA A 372 -41.41 2.03 -10.74
CA ALA A 372 -42.25 0.82 -10.68
C ALA A 372 -43.62 1.08 -10.02
N LEU A 373 -43.69 1.94 -8.99
CA LEU A 373 -44.98 2.33 -8.40
C LEU A 373 -45.80 3.22 -9.35
N THR A 374 -45.17 4.07 -10.15
CA THR A 374 -45.83 4.90 -11.16
C THR A 374 -46.35 4.04 -12.30
N GLU A 375 -45.54 3.12 -12.83
CA GLU A 375 -45.93 2.13 -13.84
C GLU A 375 -47.13 1.30 -13.36
N THR A 376 -47.08 0.73 -12.14
CA THR A 376 -48.21 -0.04 -11.60
C THR A 376 -49.45 0.82 -11.30
N LEU A 377 -49.29 2.11 -10.97
CA LEU A 377 -50.42 3.04 -10.84
C LEU A 377 -51.07 3.29 -12.21
N GLU A 378 -50.28 3.63 -13.23
CA GLU A 378 -50.75 3.86 -14.60
C GLU A 378 -51.47 2.61 -15.16
N GLU A 379 -50.92 1.42 -14.95
CA GLU A 379 -51.58 0.15 -15.30
C GLU A 379 -52.93 -0.01 -14.61
N LYS A 380 -53.03 0.33 -13.32
CA LYS A 380 -54.27 0.19 -12.55
C LYS A 380 -55.29 1.25 -12.92
N GLU A 381 -54.88 2.48 -13.18
CA GLU A 381 -55.74 3.55 -13.70
C GLU A 381 -56.27 3.18 -15.10
N ALA A 382 -55.44 2.62 -15.98
CA ALA A 382 -55.87 2.12 -17.28
C ALA A 382 -56.86 0.95 -17.16
N GLN A 383 -56.60 -0.02 -16.26
CA GLN A 383 -57.52 -1.13 -15.96
C GLN A 383 -58.87 -0.63 -15.38
N LEU A 384 -58.85 0.40 -14.53
CA LEU A 384 -60.08 1.01 -13.99
C LEU A 384 -60.85 1.80 -15.05
N CYS A 385 -60.19 2.61 -15.86
CA CYS A 385 -60.87 3.38 -16.89
C CYS A 385 -61.45 2.47 -17.99
N THR A 386 -60.72 1.42 -18.39
CA THR A 386 -61.24 0.43 -19.35
C THR A 386 -62.44 -0.32 -18.78
N THR A 387 -62.37 -0.85 -17.56
CA THR A 387 -63.51 -1.52 -16.93
C THR A 387 -64.71 -0.59 -16.72
N LEU A 388 -64.52 0.67 -16.34
CA LEU A 388 -65.61 1.66 -16.25
C LEU A 388 -66.22 1.99 -17.62
N SER A 389 -65.40 2.10 -18.67
CA SER A 389 -65.88 2.34 -20.04
C SER A 389 -66.71 1.18 -20.62
N VAL A 390 -66.43 -0.06 -20.19
CA VAL A 390 -67.13 -1.27 -20.66
C VAL A 390 -68.34 -1.63 -19.78
N SER A 391 -68.26 -1.44 -18.46
CA SER A 391 -69.23 -1.96 -17.49
C SER A 391 -70.12 -0.91 -16.80
N SER A 392 -69.80 0.39 -16.85
CA SER A 392 -70.68 1.39 -16.27
C SER A 392 -72.02 1.42 -16.99
N ILE A 393 -73.12 1.45 -16.23
CA ILE A 393 -74.49 1.62 -16.73
C ILE A 393 -74.76 3.11 -17.02
N ASP A 394 -74.14 4.00 -16.24
CA ASP A 394 -74.30 5.45 -16.38
C ASP A 394 -73.45 6.01 -17.55
N PRO A 395 -74.06 6.69 -18.54
CA PRO A 395 -73.34 7.17 -19.72
C PRO A 395 -72.35 8.30 -19.40
N THR A 396 -72.59 9.10 -18.36
CA THR A 396 -71.70 10.20 -17.96
C THR A 396 -70.35 9.69 -17.47
N THR A 397 -70.34 8.74 -16.52
CA THR A 397 -69.13 8.08 -16.02
C THR A 397 -68.43 7.25 -17.10
N ARG A 398 -69.19 6.59 -17.99
CA ARG A 398 -68.62 5.82 -19.12
C ARG A 398 -67.82 6.72 -20.07
N ASN A 399 -68.40 7.84 -20.48
CA ASN A 399 -67.76 8.79 -21.39
C ASN A 399 -66.59 9.51 -20.72
N ALA A 400 -66.69 9.85 -19.43
CA ALA A 400 -65.57 10.44 -18.68
C ALA A 400 -64.35 9.49 -18.61
N ALA A 401 -64.56 8.20 -18.35
CA ALA A 401 -63.49 7.20 -18.33
C ALA A 401 -62.84 6.99 -19.70
N ALA A 402 -63.64 6.96 -20.78
CA ALA A 402 -63.14 6.85 -22.15
C ALA A 402 -62.31 8.08 -22.56
N ASN A 403 -62.80 9.30 -22.28
CA ASN A 403 -62.08 10.54 -22.56
C ASN A 403 -60.75 10.61 -21.79
N LYS A 404 -60.71 10.13 -20.53
CA LYS A 404 -59.48 10.17 -19.73
C LYS A 404 -58.40 9.21 -20.24
N LEU A 405 -58.79 8.02 -20.74
CA LEU A 405 -57.86 7.14 -21.44
C LEU A 405 -57.31 7.78 -22.71
N GLN A 406 -58.17 8.42 -23.50
CA GLN A 406 -57.76 9.05 -24.74
C GLN A 406 -56.80 10.23 -24.50
N GLU A 407 -57.07 11.08 -23.51
CA GLU A 407 -56.15 12.17 -23.09
C GLU A 407 -54.77 11.65 -22.70
N VAL A 408 -54.69 10.53 -21.96
CA VAL A 408 -53.40 9.91 -21.55
C VAL A 408 -52.66 9.32 -22.76
N LEU A 409 -53.37 8.68 -23.69
CA LEU A 409 -52.78 8.11 -24.89
C LEU A 409 -52.29 9.19 -25.86
N GLU A 410 -53.07 10.27 -26.05
CA GLU A 410 -52.68 11.43 -26.87
C GLU A 410 -51.49 12.17 -26.25
N GLY A 411 -51.45 12.32 -24.92
CA GLY A 411 -50.29 12.86 -24.21
C GLY A 411 -49.03 12.02 -24.40
N LYS A 412 -49.12 10.70 -24.25
CA LYS A 412 -47.98 9.78 -24.53
C LYS A 412 -47.59 9.76 -26.01
N ARG A 413 -48.53 9.95 -26.93
CA ARG A 413 -48.25 10.05 -28.37
C ARG A 413 -47.45 11.32 -28.67
N ALA A 414 -47.89 12.47 -28.13
CA ALA A 414 -47.19 13.74 -28.29
C ALA A 414 -45.76 13.71 -27.73
N THR A 415 -45.51 13.02 -26.61
CA THR A 415 -44.13 12.87 -26.09
C THR A 415 -43.28 11.94 -26.95
N ILE A 416 -43.84 10.89 -27.54
CA ILE A 416 -43.13 10.03 -28.51
C ILE A 416 -42.77 10.82 -29.76
N ASP A 417 -43.74 11.54 -30.34
CA ASP A 417 -43.53 12.31 -31.57
C ASP A 417 -42.50 13.45 -31.35
N ALA A 418 -42.48 14.06 -30.15
CA ALA A 418 -41.45 15.02 -29.75
C ALA A 418 -40.05 14.39 -29.62
N LEU A 419 -39.92 13.28 -28.89
CA LEU A 419 -38.63 12.58 -28.74
C LEU A 419 -38.10 12.04 -30.09
N GLN A 420 -38.98 11.69 -31.02
CA GLN A 420 -38.60 11.33 -32.39
C GLN A 420 -38.09 12.53 -33.19
N ALA A 421 -38.66 13.72 -32.99
CA ALA A 421 -38.16 14.95 -33.60
C ALA A 421 -36.79 15.36 -33.02
N ASP A 422 -36.60 15.24 -31.70
CA ASP A 422 -35.33 15.51 -31.03
C ASP A 422 -34.22 14.55 -31.50
N LEU A 423 -34.51 13.24 -31.54
CA LEU A 423 -33.59 12.21 -32.07
C LEU A 423 -33.23 12.44 -33.54
N ALA A 424 -34.20 12.86 -34.35
CA ALA A 424 -33.95 13.23 -35.74
C ALA A 424 -33.06 14.48 -35.85
N GLY A 425 -33.26 15.46 -34.96
CA GLY A 425 -32.41 16.64 -34.81
C GLY A 425 -30.96 16.27 -34.47
N GLU A 426 -30.73 15.54 -33.38
CA GLU A 426 -29.40 15.07 -32.98
C GLU A 426 -28.72 14.24 -34.08
N SER A 427 -29.44 13.32 -34.73
CA SER A 427 -28.91 12.53 -35.85
C SER A 427 -28.54 13.39 -37.07
N MET A 428 -29.28 14.47 -37.35
CA MET A 428 -28.93 15.45 -38.38
C MET A 428 -27.73 16.32 -37.99
N GLU A 429 -27.59 16.70 -36.72
CA GLU A 429 -26.43 17.44 -36.21
C GLU A 429 -25.16 16.58 -36.24
N ASP A 430 -25.23 15.33 -35.79
CA ASP A 430 -24.14 14.34 -35.91
C ASP A 430 -23.76 14.11 -37.37
N SER A 431 -24.75 13.98 -38.28
CA SER A 431 -24.49 13.82 -39.71
C SER A 431 -23.81 15.06 -40.32
N GLN A 432 -24.18 16.27 -39.90
CA GLN A 432 -23.55 17.52 -40.32
C GLN A 432 -22.13 17.66 -39.76
N LEU A 433 -21.91 17.29 -38.48
CA LEU A 433 -20.59 17.23 -37.86
C LEU A 433 -19.69 16.24 -38.62
N LEU A 434 -20.15 15.01 -38.86
CA LEU A 434 -19.43 14.01 -39.64
C LEU A 434 -19.10 14.51 -41.06
N HIS A 435 -20.03 15.19 -41.75
CA HIS A 435 -19.76 15.80 -43.05
C HIS A 435 -18.68 16.88 -42.98
N SER A 436 -18.77 17.81 -42.03
CA SER A 436 -17.76 18.87 -41.84
C SER A 436 -16.36 18.32 -41.53
N TRP A 437 -16.28 17.27 -40.70
CA TRP A 437 -15.03 16.55 -40.44
C TRP A 437 -14.47 15.88 -41.70
N LYS A 438 -15.34 15.29 -42.53
CA LYS A 438 -14.96 14.65 -43.79
C LYS A 438 -14.44 15.65 -44.82
N GLU A 439 -15.04 16.84 -44.90
CA GLU A 439 -14.54 17.96 -45.72
C GLU A 439 -13.20 18.50 -45.22
N GLN A 440 -13.01 18.65 -43.90
CA GLN A 440 -11.73 19.06 -43.32
C GLN A 440 -10.61 18.02 -43.57
N LEU A 441 -10.92 16.72 -43.51
CA LEU A 441 -9.98 15.64 -43.82
C LEU A 441 -9.60 15.62 -45.31
N GLN A 442 -10.56 15.87 -46.22
CA GLN A 442 -10.26 16.04 -47.64
C GLN A 442 -9.41 17.29 -47.92
N ALA A 443 -9.73 18.42 -47.27
CA ALA A 443 -8.97 19.67 -47.41
C ALA A 443 -7.52 19.57 -46.88
N THR A 444 -7.25 18.63 -45.96
CA THR A 444 -5.91 18.32 -45.45
C THR A 444 -5.19 17.19 -46.21
N GLY A 445 -5.80 16.66 -47.28
CA GLY A 445 -5.17 15.71 -48.20
C GLY A 445 -5.23 14.24 -47.80
N VAL A 446 -6.07 13.87 -46.82
CA VAL A 446 -6.25 12.48 -46.38
C VAL A 446 -7.36 11.80 -47.20
N SER A 447 -7.11 10.57 -47.68
CA SER A 447 -8.06 9.85 -48.54
C SER A 447 -9.33 9.43 -47.77
N PRO A 448 -10.55 9.56 -48.32
CA PRO A 448 -11.79 9.30 -47.58
C PRO A 448 -12.09 7.82 -47.29
N GLN A 449 -11.26 6.89 -47.77
CA GLN A 449 -11.53 5.44 -47.72
C GLN A 449 -11.25 4.79 -46.36
N ASP A 450 -10.44 5.41 -45.49
CA ASP A 450 -10.05 4.84 -44.20
C ASP A 450 -11.03 5.16 -43.05
N VAL A 451 -12.01 6.06 -43.26
CA VAL A 451 -13.01 6.41 -42.24
C VAL A 451 -14.29 5.63 -42.48
N ALA A 452 -14.40 4.46 -41.83
CA ALA A 452 -15.57 3.59 -41.84
C ALA A 452 -16.79 4.26 -41.19
N SER A 453 -17.44 5.14 -41.95
CA SER A 453 -18.63 5.89 -41.55
C SER A 453 -19.84 4.95 -41.66
N ARG A 454 -20.30 4.36 -40.54
CA ARG A 454 -21.66 3.85 -40.46
C ARG A 454 -22.59 5.06 -40.36
N THR A 455 -23.29 5.41 -41.45
CA THR A 455 -24.32 6.45 -41.39
C THR A 455 -25.45 6.01 -40.47
N THR A 456 -25.96 6.94 -39.67
CA THR A 456 -27.05 6.73 -38.70
C THR A 456 -28.42 6.52 -39.36
N GLU A 457 -28.50 6.59 -40.69
CA GLU A 457 -29.68 6.30 -41.52
C GLU A 457 -30.34 4.95 -41.14
N HIS A 458 -29.54 3.93 -40.81
CA HIS A 458 -30.04 2.61 -40.41
C HIS A 458 -30.73 2.54 -39.04
N ILE A 459 -30.73 3.60 -38.23
CA ILE A 459 -31.43 3.63 -36.93
C ILE A 459 -32.88 4.11 -37.10
N LEU A 460 -33.17 4.91 -38.14
CA LEU A 460 -34.52 5.43 -38.42
C LEU A 460 -35.34 4.53 -39.35
N GLU A 461 -34.71 3.74 -40.24
CA GLU A 461 -35.40 2.74 -41.07
C GLU A 461 -35.73 1.43 -40.31
N GLY A 462 -36.23 1.56 -39.08
CA GLY A 462 -36.80 0.47 -38.29
C GLY A 462 -38.30 0.30 -38.53
N THR A 463 -38.69 -0.73 -39.28
CA THR A 463 -40.08 -1.24 -39.50
C THR A 463 -41.01 -0.45 -40.46
N SER A 464 -40.79 -0.57 -41.78
CA SER A 464 -41.89 -0.39 -42.76
C SER A 464 -41.78 -1.29 -44.01
N SER A 465 -42.00 -2.60 -43.86
CA SER A 465 -42.49 -3.42 -44.99
C SER A 465 -43.27 -4.65 -44.49
N VAL A 466 -44.52 -4.74 -44.93
CA VAL A 466 -45.45 -5.86 -44.67
C VAL A 466 -45.18 -7.02 -45.63
N SER A 467 -45.15 -8.25 -45.11
CA SER A 467 -45.65 -9.47 -45.74
C SER A 467 -45.93 -10.52 -44.66
#